data_AF-A0A0G0DK51-F1
#
_entry.id   AF-A0A0G0DK51-F1
#
_cell.length_a   1.000
_cell.length_b   1.000
_cell.length_c   1.000
_cell.angle_alpha   90.00
_cell.angle_beta   90.00
_cell.angle_gamma   90.00
#
_symmetry.space_group_name_H-M   'P 1'
#
loop_
_entity.id
_entity.type
_entity.pdbx_description
1 polymer ?
#
loop_
_entity_poly.entity_id
_entity_poly.type
_entity_poly.pdbx_seq_one_letter_code
_entity_poly.pdbx_strand_id
1 'polypeptide(L)'
;MRKIFPLALIVLFLFSLVTTGRSFAKEDNILSPSPTPITKIEYQLPYPGLLPGSPLYPLKKLRDKIIEVLTTDPLKKAEFYLLQSDKNLETGVMLVNRGDGKTAESTISKGENYFEQAISKIISAKEEQANVDEVLGRMQLSSMKHQEVIKDLMNKTKGEIKSGLRKSLKRSQDFEKRLDELSPKK
;
A
#
# COMPACT_ATOMS: atom_id res chain seq x y z
N MET A 1 28.30 2.74 44.95
CA MET A 1 27.07 2.79 44.12
C MET A 1 27.22 3.93 43.12
N ARG A 2 27.75 3.64 41.92
CA ARG A 2 28.33 4.68 41.04
C ARG A 2 28.42 4.22 39.58
N LYS A 3 27.36 3.64 39.00
CA LYS A 3 27.33 3.26 37.57
C LYS A 3 25.93 3.30 36.91
N ILE A 4 24.92 3.87 37.56
CA ILE A 4 23.55 3.97 36.98
C ILE A 4 23.30 5.31 36.27
N PHE A 5 24.13 6.32 36.56
CA PHE A 5 24.01 7.66 35.97
C PHE A 5 24.28 7.74 34.45
N PRO A 6 25.22 6.98 33.84
CA PRO A 6 25.44 7.08 32.40
C PRO A 6 24.36 6.35 31.57
N LEU A 7 23.65 5.36 32.16
CA LEU A 7 22.60 4.62 31.45
C LEU A 7 21.31 5.46 31.31
N ALA A 8 20.98 6.26 32.33
CA ALA A 8 19.85 7.18 32.28
C ALA A 8 20.04 8.29 31.22
N LEU A 9 21.28 8.72 30.99
CA LEU A 9 21.63 9.75 30.02
C LEU A 9 21.56 9.24 28.56
N ILE A 10 21.85 7.95 28.34
CA ILE A 10 21.70 7.29 27.04
C ILE A 10 20.22 7.07 26.68
N VAL A 11 19.38 6.74 27.66
CA VAL A 11 17.92 6.60 27.46
C VAL A 11 17.27 7.95 27.17
N LEU A 12 17.72 9.04 27.82
CA LEU A 12 17.25 10.40 27.53
C LEU A 12 17.69 10.90 26.15
N PHE A 13 18.91 10.56 25.71
CA PHE A 13 19.41 10.89 24.38
C PHE A 13 18.62 10.17 23.27
N LEU A 14 18.28 8.89 23.48
CA LEU A 14 17.44 8.11 22.55
C LEU A 14 16.01 8.63 22.45
N PHE A 15 15.46 9.24 23.50
CA PHE A 15 14.12 9.85 23.47
C PHE A 15 14.11 11.20 22.71
N SER A 16 15.23 11.92 22.65
CA SER A 16 15.31 13.22 21.94
C SER A 16 15.35 13.12 20.41
N LEU A 17 15.62 11.93 19.84
CA LEU A 17 15.56 11.73 18.38
C LEU A 17 14.14 11.55 17.83
N VAL A 18 13.11 11.48 18.69
CA VAL A 18 11.72 11.23 18.27
C VAL A 18 10.96 12.51 17.89
N THR A 19 11.53 13.71 18.08
CA THR A 19 10.86 14.97 17.75
C THR A 19 11.61 15.79 16.71
N THR A 20 11.50 15.38 15.44
CA THR A 20 11.59 16.32 14.32
C THR A 20 10.38 16.15 13.45
N GLY A 21 9.36 16.97 13.72
CA GLY A 21 8.29 17.21 12.76
C GLY A 21 8.89 17.81 11.50
N ARG A 22 8.85 17.07 10.40
CA ARG A 22 9.09 17.62 9.08
C ARG A 22 7.75 18.05 8.50
N SER A 23 7.43 19.34 8.65
CA SER A 23 6.46 20.01 7.80
C SER A 23 7.13 20.29 6.46
N PHE A 24 6.59 19.70 5.38
CA PHE A 24 6.88 20.12 4.02
C PHE A 24 5.68 20.90 3.51
N ALA A 25 5.73 22.23 3.63
CA ALA A 25 4.91 23.10 2.80
C ALA A 25 5.72 23.42 1.55
N LYS A 26 5.34 22.85 0.41
CA LYS A 26 5.82 23.28 -0.90
C LYS A 26 4.63 23.87 -1.64
N GLU A 27 4.66 25.19 -1.79
CA GLU A 27 3.74 25.94 -2.63
C GLU A 27 4.41 26.10 -4.01
N ASP A 28 3.99 25.30 -4.99
CA ASP A 28 4.32 25.53 -6.40
C ASP A 28 3.04 26.01 -7.10
N ASN A 29 2.84 27.32 -7.14
CA ASN A 29 1.92 27.96 -8.08
C ASN A 29 2.59 27.95 -9.47
N ILE A 30 2.27 26.94 -10.29
CA ILE A 30 2.55 26.97 -11.73
C ILE A 30 1.25 26.66 -12.47
N LEU A 31 0.60 27.72 -12.95
CA LEU A 31 -0.43 27.65 -13.98
C LEU A 31 0.26 27.36 -15.33
N SER A 32 -0.02 26.21 -15.92
CA SER A 32 0.29 25.91 -17.33
C SER A 32 -0.73 24.92 -17.90
N PRO A 33 -0.98 24.95 -19.22
CA PRO A 33 -2.30 24.76 -19.81
C PRO A 33 -2.73 23.30 -19.81
N SER A 34 -4.03 23.11 -19.55
CA SER A 34 -4.76 21.84 -19.51
C SER A 34 -4.64 21.06 -20.83
N PRO A 35 -4.02 19.86 -20.84
CA PRO A 35 -4.44 18.81 -21.73
C PRO A 35 -5.61 18.05 -21.09
N THR A 36 -6.58 17.66 -21.91
CA THR A 36 -7.74 16.78 -21.66
C THR A 36 -7.80 16.09 -20.29
N PRO A 37 -8.90 16.19 -19.51
CA PRO A 37 -8.97 15.63 -18.16
C PRO A 37 -8.86 14.11 -18.20
N ILE A 38 -7.65 13.61 -17.98
CA ILE A 38 -7.45 12.27 -17.47
C ILE A 38 -7.86 12.38 -16.01
N THR A 39 -9.03 11.84 -15.65
CA THR A 39 -9.51 11.79 -14.27
C THR A 39 -8.48 11.02 -13.43
N LYS A 40 -7.54 11.75 -12.85
CA LYS A 40 -6.49 11.20 -12.00
C LYS A 40 -7.13 10.85 -10.66
N ILE A 41 -6.97 9.62 -10.21
CA ILE A 41 -7.53 9.21 -8.91
C ILE A 41 -6.71 9.88 -7.81
N GLU A 42 -7.36 10.64 -6.93
CA GLU A 42 -6.70 11.28 -5.79
C GLU A 42 -6.52 10.27 -4.65
N TYR A 43 -5.45 9.47 -4.76
CA TYR A 43 -5.03 8.52 -3.73
C TYR A 43 -3.51 8.36 -3.77
N GLN A 44 -2.84 8.65 -2.65
CA GLN A 44 -1.38 8.57 -2.58
C GLN A 44 -0.94 7.18 -2.13
N LEU A 45 -0.19 6.47 -2.98
CA LEU A 45 0.38 5.19 -2.62
C LEU A 45 1.48 5.34 -1.55
N PRO A 46 1.52 4.43 -0.56
CA PRO A 46 2.53 4.43 0.48
C PRO A 46 3.87 3.96 -0.07
N TYR A 47 4.95 4.60 0.38
CA TYR A 47 6.30 4.21 0.00
C TYR A 47 6.68 2.83 0.57
N PRO A 48 7.22 1.90 -0.24
CA PRO A 48 7.47 0.51 0.17
C PRO A 48 8.70 0.33 1.09
N GLY A 49 9.61 1.31 1.12
CA GLY A 49 10.84 1.24 1.90
C GLY A 49 11.85 0.28 1.29
N LEU A 50 11.86 -0.97 1.76
CA LEU A 50 12.82 -2.00 1.34
C LEU A 50 12.27 -2.83 0.18
N LEU A 51 13.00 -2.81 -0.93
CA LEU A 51 12.66 -3.58 -2.13
C LEU A 51 13.16 -5.04 -2.04
N PRO A 52 12.51 -5.96 -2.78
CA PRO A 52 13.03 -7.31 -3.00
C PRO A 52 14.47 -7.26 -3.54
N GLY A 53 15.35 -8.11 -3.00
CA GLY A 53 16.77 -8.15 -3.37
C GLY A 53 17.72 -7.40 -2.43
N SER A 54 17.20 -6.64 -1.46
CA SER A 54 18.05 -6.01 -0.42
C SER A 54 18.43 -6.99 0.72
N PRO A 55 19.62 -6.86 1.35
CA PRO A 55 20.05 -7.75 2.45
C PRO A 55 19.10 -7.74 3.66
N LEU A 56 18.43 -6.62 3.92
CA LEU A 56 17.50 -6.45 5.04
C LEU A 56 16.05 -6.84 4.70
N TYR A 57 15.78 -7.27 3.47
CA TYR A 57 14.43 -7.68 3.05
C TYR A 57 13.84 -8.83 3.88
N PRO A 58 14.61 -9.86 4.32
CA PRO A 58 14.10 -10.89 5.22
C PRO A 58 13.62 -10.35 6.56
N LEU A 59 14.33 -9.38 7.14
CA LEU A 59 13.95 -8.74 8.40
C LEU A 59 12.61 -8.00 8.28
N LYS A 60 12.40 -7.28 7.16
CA LYS A 60 11.10 -6.68 6.84
C LYS A 60 9.99 -7.73 6.79
N LYS A 61 10.21 -8.83 6.08
CA LYS A 61 9.21 -9.91 5.97
C LYS A 61 8.86 -10.52 7.33
N LEU A 62 9.85 -10.70 8.20
CA LEU A 62 9.64 -11.19 9.57
C LEU A 62 8.80 -10.19 10.38
N ARG A 63 9.14 -8.90 10.36
CA ARG A 63 8.35 -7.85 11.03
C ARG A 63 6.90 -7.86 10.56
N ASP A 64 6.69 -7.86 9.25
CA ASP A 64 5.34 -7.84 8.67
C ASP A 64 4.56 -9.10 9.10
N LYS A 65 5.21 -10.26 9.18
CA LYS A 65 4.58 -11.51 9.65
C LYS A 65 4.19 -11.46 11.13
N ILE A 66 5.04 -10.88 11.98
CA ILE A 66 4.75 -10.69 13.40
C ILE A 66 3.52 -9.79 13.55
N ILE A 67 3.47 -8.65 12.84
CA ILE A 67 2.32 -7.74 12.87
C ILE A 67 1.05 -8.45 12.38
N GLU A 68 1.13 -9.20 11.27
CA GLU A 68 0.00 -9.95 10.73
C GLU A 68 -0.58 -10.96 11.75
N VAL A 69 0.28 -11.67 12.48
CA VAL A 69 -0.12 -12.66 13.48
C VAL A 69 -0.71 -11.99 14.73
N LEU A 70 -0.11 -10.88 15.19
CA LEU A 70 -0.56 -10.17 16.38
C LEU A 70 -1.83 -9.34 16.16
N THR A 71 -2.15 -8.98 14.91
CA THR A 71 -3.37 -8.25 14.58
C THR A 71 -4.55 -9.21 14.51
N THR A 72 -5.36 -9.25 15.57
CA THR A 72 -6.56 -10.09 15.69
C THR A 72 -7.83 -9.41 15.22
N ASP A 73 -7.97 -8.11 15.50
CA ASP A 73 -9.13 -7.30 15.09
C ASP A 73 -9.30 -7.29 13.56
N PRO A 74 -10.47 -7.66 13.01
CA PRO A 74 -10.65 -7.82 11.57
C PRO A 74 -10.55 -6.50 10.81
N LEU A 75 -11.03 -5.39 11.36
CA LEU A 75 -10.96 -4.08 10.72
C LEU A 75 -9.51 -3.62 10.58
N LYS A 76 -8.73 -3.67 11.66
CA LYS A 76 -7.28 -3.38 11.64
C LYS A 76 -6.52 -4.34 10.73
N LYS A 77 -6.95 -5.60 10.65
CA LYS A 77 -6.34 -6.58 9.77
C LYS A 77 -6.63 -6.28 8.30
N ALA A 78 -7.83 -5.80 7.96
CA ALA A 78 -8.16 -5.31 6.64
C ALA A 78 -7.28 -4.12 6.23
N GLU A 79 -7.11 -3.14 7.12
CA GLU A 79 -6.22 -1.99 6.88
C GLU A 79 -4.76 -2.40 6.70
N PHE A 80 -4.28 -3.35 7.52
CA PHE A 80 -2.94 -3.89 7.38
C PHE A 80 -2.76 -4.54 5.99
N TYR A 81 -3.70 -5.36 5.56
CA TYR A 81 -3.61 -6.01 4.25
C TYR A 81 -3.73 -5.00 3.10
N LEU A 82 -4.59 -3.99 3.21
CA LEU A 82 -4.65 -2.89 2.24
C LEU A 82 -3.30 -2.18 2.13
N LEU A 83 -2.70 -1.80 3.26
CA LEU A 83 -1.38 -1.17 3.29
C LEU A 83 -0.30 -2.02 2.63
N GLN A 84 -0.33 -3.33 2.85
CA GLN A 84 0.63 -4.24 2.22
C GLN A 84 0.37 -4.37 0.72
N SER A 85 -0.90 -4.36 0.29
CA SER A 85 -1.26 -4.33 -1.12
C SER A 85 -0.68 -3.11 -1.84
N ASP A 86 -0.98 -1.91 -1.33
CA ASP A 86 -0.56 -0.64 -1.92
C ASP A 86 0.98 -0.53 -2.00
N LYS A 87 1.69 -0.99 -0.96
CA LYS A 87 3.16 -1.04 -0.97
C LYS A 87 3.71 -1.98 -2.03
N ASN A 88 3.08 -3.12 -2.27
CA ASN A 88 3.53 -4.06 -3.30
C ASN A 88 3.30 -3.48 -4.70
N LEU A 89 2.20 -2.73 -4.91
CA LEU A 89 1.98 -2.01 -6.16
C LEU A 89 3.11 -1.00 -6.42
N GLU A 90 3.43 -0.14 -5.45
CA GLU A 90 4.50 0.85 -5.56
C GLU A 90 5.88 0.19 -5.74
N THR A 91 6.13 -0.92 -5.04
CA THR A 91 7.33 -1.76 -5.25
C THR A 91 7.40 -2.24 -6.71
N GLY A 92 6.29 -2.69 -7.26
CA GLY A 92 6.17 -3.09 -8.67
C GLY A 92 6.51 -1.95 -9.63
N VAL A 93 6.00 -0.74 -9.37
CA VAL A 93 6.34 0.47 -10.15
C VAL A 93 7.85 0.71 -10.15
N MET A 94 8.48 0.67 -8.96
CA MET A 94 9.93 0.84 -8.84
C MET A 94 10.72 -0.25 -9.57
N LEU A 95 10.26 -1.50 -9.55
CA LEU A 95 10.91 -2.61 -10.22
C LEU A 95 10.80 -2.51 -11.75
N VAL A 96 9.64 -2.13 -12.29
CA VAL A 96 9.49 -1.85 -13.73
C VAL A 96 10.44 -0.74 -14.16
N ASN A 97 10.51 0.35 -13.41
CA ASN A 97 11.39 1.49 -13.70
C ASN A 97 12.89 1.11 -13.63
N ARG A 98 13.24 0.04 -12.92
CA ARG A 98 14.60 -0.53 -12.84
C ARG A 98 14.88 -1.61 -13.89
N GLY A 99 13.92 -1.92 -14.76
CA GLY A 99 14.05 -2.96 -15.77
C GLY A 99 13.77 -4.38 -15.28
N ASP A 100 13.41 -4.58 -14.01
CA ASP A 100 13.06 -5.90 -13.47
C ASP A 100 11.55 -6.16 -13.55
N GLY A 101 11.05 -6.26 -14.79
CA GLY A 101 9.63 -6.45 -15.05
C GLY A 101 9.06 -7.78 -14.56
N LYS A 102 9.88 -8.84 -14.48
CA LYS A 102 9.44 -10.16 -14.00
C LYS A 102 9.21 -10.15 -12.48
N THR A 103 10.15 -9.58 -11.71
CA THR A 103 9.93 -9.41 -10.27
C THR A 103 8.81 -8.40 -10.01
N ALA A 104 8.68 -7.36 -10.84
CA ALA A 104 7.57 -6.42 -10.73
C ALA A 104 6.20 -7.09 -10.87
N GLU A 105 6.01 -7.90 -11.92
CA GLU A 105 4.74 -8.59 -12.18
C GLU A 105 4.33 -9.48 -11.00
N SER A 106 5.25 -10.32 -10.52
CA SER A 106 4.99 -11.20 -9.38
C SER A 106 4.74 -10.42 -8.08
N THR A 107 5.42 -9.29 -7.89
CA THR A 107 5.22 -8.41 -6.72
C THR A 107 3.84 -7.76 -6.76
N ILE A 108 3.41 -7.25 -7.91
CA ILE A 108 2.07 -6.67 -8.07
C ILE A 108 1.00 -7.73 -7.85
N SER A 109 1.15 -8.92 -8.44
CA SER A 109 0.25 -10.06 -8.22
C SER A 109 0.13 -10.43 -6.73
N LYS A 110 1.24 -10.35 -5.99
CA LYS A 110 1.23 -10.52 -4.52
C LYS A 110 0.49 -9.39 -3.82
N GLY A 111 0.63 -8.15 -4.28
CA GLY A 111 -0.18 -7.02 -3.82
C GLY A 111 -1.68 -7.28 -3.97
N GLU A 112 -2.12 -7.77 -5.13
CA GLU A 112 -3.51 -8.15 -5.36
C GLU A 112 -3.99 -9.27 -4.42
N ASN A 113 -3.12 -10.21 -4.02
CA ASN A 113 -3.45 -11.21 -3.00
C ASN A 113 -3.64 -10.62 -1.60
N TYR A 114 -2.91 -9.56 -1.26
CA TYR A 114 -3.16 -8.83 -0.02
C TYR A 114 -4.46 -8.04 -0.09
N PHE A 115 -4.77 -7.44 -1.24
CA PHE A 115 -6.05 -6.74 -1.43
C PHE A 115 -7.23 -7.70 -1.25
N GLU A 116 -7.16 -8.90 -1.81
CA GLU A 116 -8.16 -9.95 -1.63
C GLU A 116 -8.38 -10.30 -0.15
N GLN A 117 -7.29 -10.41 0.62
CA GLN A 117 -7.37 -10.62 2.06
C GLN A 117 -7.96 -9.42 2.80
N ALA A 118 -7.68 -8.19 2.35
CA ALA A 118 -8.30 -6.99 2.89
C ALA A 118 -9.82 -7.02 2.69
N ILE A 119 -10.31 -7.42 1.51
CA ILE A 119 -11.75 -7.60 1.25
C ILE A 119 -12.34 -8.68 2.17
N SER A 120 -11.68 -9.82 2.29
CA SER A 120 -12.16 -10.87 3.21
C SER A 120 -12.28 -10.36 4.66
N LYS A 121 -11.33 -9.54 5.12
CA LYS A 121 -11.34 -9.02 6.50
C LYS A 121 -12.31 -7.87 6.70
N ILE A 122 -12.56 -7.03 5.69
CA ILE A 122 -13.59 -5.99 5.80
C ILE A 122 -15.00 -6.59 5.85
N ILE A 123 -15.22 -7.70 5.15
CA ILE A 123 -16.47 -8.48 5.26
C ILE A 123 -16.65 -9.01 6.68
N SER A 124 -15.64 -9.66 7.26
CA SER A 124 -15.69 -10.12 8.66
C SER A 124 -15.91 -8.98 9.66
N ALA A 125 -15.25 -7.83 9.47
CA ALA A 125 -15.47 -6.66 10.32
C ALA A 125 -16.92 -6.15 10.25
N LYS A 126 -17.52 -6.17 9.05
CA LYS A 126 -18.92 -5.80 8.84
C LYS A 126 -19.88 -6.80 9.50
N GLU A 127 -19.59 -8.10 9.43
CA GLU A 127 -20.34 -9.16 10.12
C GLU A 127 -20.30 -8.99 11.65
N GLU A 128 -19.16 -8.53 12.18
CA GLU A 128 -18.98 -8.14 13.59
C GLU A 128 -19.58 -6.77 13.94
N GLN A 129 -20.36 -6.16 13.04
CA GLN A 129 -21.03 -4.87 13.22
C GLN A 129 -20.07 -3.69 13.47
N ALA A 130 -18.80 -3.81 13.06
CA ALA A 130 -17.87 -2.70 13.11
C ALA A 130 -18.25 -1.63 12.06
N ASN A 131 -17.95 -0.36 12.37
CA ASN A 131 -18.06 0.69 11.37
C ASN A 131 -16.90 0.57 10.36
N VAL A 132 -17.24 0.18 9.13
CA VAL A 132 -16.27 -0.07 8.04
C VAL A 132 -16.21 1.04 7.01
N ASP A 133 -17.05 2.07 7.10
CA ASP A 133 -17.31 3.02 6.00
C ASP A 133 -16.04 3.76 5.56
N GLU A 134 -15.23 4.21 6.51
CA GLU A 134 -13.97 4.90 6.21
C GLU A 134 -12.98 3.98 5.49
N VAL A 135 -12.79 2.76 5.99
CA VAL A 135 -11.86 1.80 5.41
C VAL A 135 -12.35 1.34 4.04
N LEU A 136 -13.66 1.13 3.88
CA LEU A 136 -14.27 0.75 2.62
C LEU A 136 -14.07 1.84 1.55
N GLY A 137 -14.31 3.11 1.90
CA GLY A 137 -14.05 4.25 1.01
C GLY A 137 -12.58 4.34 0.59
N ARG A 138 -11.65 4.13 1.52
CA ARG A 138 -10.21 4.06 1.21
C ARG A 138 -9.87 2.89 0.30
N MET A 139 -10.47 1.72 0.50
CA MET A 139 -10.28 0.57 -0.36
C MET A 139 -10.79 0.82 -1.79
N GLN A 140 -11.92 1.52 -1.96
CA GLN A 140 -12.42 1.91 -3.29
C GLN A 140 -11.45 2.85 -4.02
N LEU A 141 -10.94 3.87 -3.30
CA LEU A 141 -9.92 4.76 -3.86
C LEU A 141 -8.62 4.01 -4.22
N SER A 142 -8.18 3.09 -3.37
CA SER A 142 -7.01 2.26 -3.65
C SER A 142 -7.25 1.36 -4.86
N SER A 143 -8.40 0.69 -4.98
CA SER A 143 -8.68 -0.20 -6.12
C SER A 143 -8.67 0.58 -7.44
N MET A 144 -9.29 1.77 -7.50
CA MET A 144 -9.21 2.65 -8.66
C MET A 144 -7.77 3.08 -8.97
N LYS A 145 -6.97 3.40 -7.94
CA LYS A 145 -5.55 3.74 -8.11
C LYS A 145 -4.72 2.54 -8.62
N HIS A 146 -4.98 1.34 -8.14
CA HIS A 146 -4.36 0.11 -8.64
C HIS A 146 -4.62 -0.04 -10.15
N GLN A 147 -5.85 0.18 -10.60
CA GLN A 147 -6.17 0.12 -12.04
C GLN A 147 -5.40 1.18 -12.85
N GLU A 148 -5.36 2.42 -12.37
CA GLU A 148 -4.63 3.52 -13.02
C GLU A 148 -3.15 3.16 -13.20
N VAL A 149 -2.49 2.75 -12.11
CA VAL A 149 -1.07 2.42 -12.09
C VAL A 149 -0.78 1.18 -12.94
N ILE A 150 -1.58 0.12 -12.83
CA ILE A 150 -1.37 -1.09 -13.63
C ILE A 150 -1.52 -0.78 -15.13
N LYS A 151 -2.51 0.04 -15.53
CA LYS A 151 -2.66 0.49 -16.92
C LYS A 151 -1.43 1.25 -17.41
N ASP A 152 -0.86 2.15 -16.59
CA ASP A 152 0.38 2.86 -16.92
C ASP A 152 1.57 1.88 -17.08
N LEU A 153 1.73 0.92 -16.17
CA LEU A 153 2.79 -0.08 -16.26
C LEU A 153 2.63 -0.99 -17.49
N MET A 154 1.40 -1.29 -17.91
CA MET A 154 1.13 -2.04 -19.14
C MET A 154 1.57 -1.29 -20.41
N ASN A 155 1.67 0.05 -20.37
CA ASN A 155 2.20 0.85 -21.47
C ASN A 155 3.73 0.82 -21.51
N LYS A 156 4.37 0.64 -20.35
CA LYS A 156 5.83 0.57 -20.19
C LYS A 156 6.41 -0.84 -20.37
N THR A 157 5.55 -1.86 -20.48
CA THR A 157 5.96 -3.28 -20.53
C THR A 157 5.42 -3.98 -21.77
N LYS A 158 5.98 -5.15 -22.09
CA LYS A 158 5.64 -5.96 -23.28
C LYS A 158 5.60 -7.45 -22.95
N GLY A 159 5.07 -8.25 -23.88
CA GLY A 159 5.08 -9.72 -23.80
C GLY A 159 4.38 -10.28 -22.54
N GLU A 160 4.98 -11.30 -21.95
CA GLU A 160 4.46 -12.00 -20.76
C GLU A 160 4.20 -11.07 -19.57
N ILE A 161 5.07 -10.07 -19.35
CA ILE A 161 4.91 -9.10 -18.25
C ILE A 161 3.59 -8.33 -18.43
N LYS A 162 3.32 -7.83 -19.64
CA LYS A 162 2.07 -7.12 -19.96
C LYS A 162 0.85 -8.03 -19.82
N SER A 163 0.99 -9.32 -20.13
CA SER A 163 -0.07 -10.33 -19.94
C SER A 163 -0.37 -10.57 -18.45
N GLY A 164 0.67 -10.71 -17.63
CA GLY A 164 0.54 -10.82 -16.17
C GLY A 164 -0.13 -9.59 -15.55
N LEU A 165 0.32 -8.39 -15.93
CA LEU A 165 -0.29 -7.13 -15.49
C LEU A 165 -1.76 -7.01 -15.92
N ARG A 166 -2.14 -7.53 -17.09
CA ARG A 166 -3.56 -7.57 -17.51
C ARG A 166 -4.41 -8.43 -16.58
N LYS A 167 -3.86 -9.52 -16.02
CA LYS A 167 -4.57 -10.34 -15.02
C LYS A 167 -4.74 -9.54 -13.73
N SER A 168 -3.70 -8.86 -13.25
CA SER A 168 -3.79 -7.99 -12.07
C SER A 168 -4.79 -6.85 -12.27
N LEU A 169 -4.85 -6.24 -13.46
CA LEU A 169 -5.85 -5.21 -13.78
C LEU A 169 -7.28 -5.76 -13.64
N LYS A 170 -7.56 -6.95 -14.17
CA LYS A 170 -8.88 -7.57 -14.03
C LYS A 170 -9.25 -7.85 -12.58
N ARG A 171 -8.29 -8.26 -11.75
CA ARG A 171 -8.51 -8.46 -10.31
C ARG A 171 -8.82 -7.16 -9.60
N SER A 172 -8.06 -6.10 -9.87
CA SER A 172 -8.32 -4.77 -9.32
C SER A 172 -9.70 -4.20 -9.72
N GLN A 173 -10.17 -4.51 -10.94
CA GLN A 173 -11.54 -4.18 -11.38
C GLN A 173 -12.61 -5.02 -10.66
N ASP A 174 -12.33 -6.29 -10.37
CA ASP A 174 -13.22 -7.14 -9.58
C ASP A 174 -13.32 -6.64 -8.12
N PHE A 175 -12.20 -6.19 -7.55
CA PHE A 175 -12.17 -5.62 -6.21
C PHE A 175 -13.07 -4.39 -6.09
N GLU A 176 -12.98 -3.44 -7.02
CA GLU A 176 -13.85 -2.26 -7.07
C GLU A 176 -15.34 -2.66 -7.04
N LYS A 177 -15.75 -3.58 -7.92
CA LYS A 177 -17.15 -4.06 -7.98
C LYS A 177 -17.61 -4.66 -6.66
N ARG A 178 -16.79 -5.52 -6.04
CA ARG A 178 -17.12 -6.16 -4.76
C ARG A 178 -17.20 -5.13 -3.62
N LEU A 179 -16.37 -4.10 -3.64
CA LEU A 179 -16.42 -3.02 -2.66
C LEU A 179 -17.67 -2.14 -2.83
N ASP A 180 -18.11 -1.92 -4.07
CA ASP A 180 -19.35 -1.19 -4.36
C ASP A 180 -20.58 -1.96 -3.86
N GLU A 181 -20.60 -3.29 -3.98
CA GLU A 181 -21.65 -4.15 -3.41
C GLU A 181 -21.68 -4.11 -1.87
N LEU A 182 -20.54 -3.88 -1.23
CA LEU A 182 -20.42 -3.77 0.22
C LEU A 182 -20.80 -2.37 0.73
N SER A 183 -20.79 -1.37 -0.12
CA SER A 183 -21.13 0.01 0.25
C SER A 183 -22.63 0.13 0.52
N PRO A 184 -23.05 0.97 1.49
CA PRO A 184 -24.46 1.23 1.69
C PRO A 184 -25.04 1.82 0.40
N LYS A 185 -26.14 1.22 -0.10
CA LYS A 185 -26.88 1.80 -1.22
C LYS A 185 -27.37 3.19 -0.79
N LYS A 186 -26.89 4.22 -1.47
CA LYS A 186 -27.41 5.59 -1.33
C LYS A 186 -28.87 5.65 -1.73
#